data_AF-A0A9N8HQZ4-F1
#
_entry.id   AF-A0A9N8HQZ4-F1
#
_cell.length_a   1.000
_cell.length_b   1.000
_cell.length_c   1.000
_cell.angle_alpha   90.00
_cell.angle_beta   90.00
_cell.angle_gamma   90.00
#
_symmetry.space_group_name_H-M   'P 1'
#
loop_
_entity.id
_entity.type
_entity.pdbx_description
1 polymer ?
#
loop_
_entity_poly.entity_id
_entity_poly.type
_entity_poly.pdbx_seq_one_letter_code
_entity_poly.pdbx_strand_id
1 'polypeptide(L)'
;MISLQSLRLYNPYRATMFRKPLPRSPNQPHQRNGGVWGKLLLALPVFYSTIYVVSRLVVGVWFQEDAISTVELEGPAAYGFTLAFFLFFTPLLYAFCCGLAGEMIQPEWRRIALYSGATFCCGASCEIAIGTISEFLLGRKVWRYHVWPKHDGYTSGVGAVMWPMYGFYLFLLRQALHKRGLKQHIENALFSGVLTGIDAMMLETMANTFSLFGWNIYYFYYYAPDLNHFTSAEIFFAYVLCGTLGALLLKVLDQPKFPMAVIGLAFYVVGIWVVFGLD
;
A
#
# COMPACT_ATOMS: atom_id res chain seq x y z
N MET A 1 -25.73 -32.32 43.55
CA MET A 1 -25.33 -30.91 43.68
C MET A 1 -23.82 -30.84 43.76
N ILE A 2 -23.14 -30.56 42.64
CA ILE A 2 -21.67 -30.50 42.55
C ILE A 2 -21.26 -29.03 42.61
N SER A 3 -20.36 -28.72 43.56
CA SER A 3 -19.91 -27.37 43.91
C SER A 3 -19.09 -26.71 42.80
N LEU A 4 -19.57 -25.56 42.32
CA LEU A 4 -18.94 -24.67 41.34
C LEU A 4 -17.90 -23.76 42.01
N GLN A 5 -16.77 -24.31 42.52
CA GLN A 5 -15.77 -23.49 43.22
C GLN A 5 -14.30 -23.62 42.77
N SER A 6 -13.98 -24.26 41.64
CA SER A 6 -12.55 -24.47 41.27
C SER A 6 -12.12 -24.09 39.85
N LEU A 7 -12.84 -23.19 39.15
CA LEU A 7 -12.33 -22.57 37.93
C LEU A 7 -11.68 -21.21 38.21
N ARG A 8 -10.54 -21.23 38.90
CA ARG A 8 -9.58 -20.11 38.83
C ARG A 8 -8.82 -20.23 37.51
N LEU A 9 -9.27 -19.47 36.53
CA LEU A 9 -8.55 -19.20 35.29
C LEU A 9 -7.13 -18.69 35.62
N TYR A 10 -6.13 -19.50 35.31
CA TYR A 10 -4.74 -19.09 35.28
C TYR A 10 -4.58 -18.05 34.16
N ASN A 11 -4.40 -16.78 34.54
CA ASN A 11 -4.16 -15.68 33.60
C ASN A 11 -2.65 -15.37 33.57
N PRO A 12 -1.89 -15.84 32.57
CA PRO A 12 -0.45 -15.61 32.47
C PRO A 12 -0.07 -14.15 32.15
N TYR A 13 -1.03 -13.25 31.91
CA TYR A 13 -0.76 -11.87 31.48
C TYR A 13 -0.57 -10.85 32.61
N ARG A 14 -0.55 -11.25 33.89
CA ARG A 14 -0.48 -10.30 35.02
C ARG A 14 0.92 -10.08 35.61
N ALA A 15 1.98 -10.64 35.03
CA ALA A 15 3.32 -10.66 35.65
C ALA A 15 4.39 -9.74 35.03
N THR A 16 4.04 -8.72 34.23
CA THR A 16 5.02 -7.80 33.62
C THR A 16 4.74 -6.30 33.81
N MET A 17 3.89 -5.92 34.77
CA MET A 17 3.82 -4.52 35.21
C MET A 17 4.90 -4.25 36.26
N PHE A 18 5.74 -3.24 36.01
CA PHE A 18 6.80 -2.69 36.87
C PHE A 18 8.19 -3.33 36.81
N ARG A 19 8.77 -3.49 35.60
CA ARG A 19 10.23 -3.28 35.50
C ARG A 19 10.47 -1.78 35.32
N LYS A 20 11.04 -1.14 36.34
CA LYS A 20 11.63 0.20 36.21
C LYS A 20 12.58 0.17 34.99
N PRO A 21 12.51 1.13 34.06
CA PRO A 21 13.48 1.21 32.98
C PRO A 21 14.87 1.35 33.60
N LEU A 22 15.77 0.43 33.25
CA LEU A 22 17.17 0.53 33.65
C LEU A 22 17.71 1.88 33.16
N PRO A 23 18.48 2.61 33.99
CA PRO A 23 19.08 3.88 33.58
C PRO A 23 19.90 3.65 32.30
N ARG A 24 19.61 4.44 31.27
CA ARG A 24 20.35 4.39 30.00
C ARG A 24 21.82 4.65 30.31
N SER A 25 22.69 3.74 29.86
CA SER A 25 24.14 3.94 29.93
C SER A 25 24.50 5.28 29.26
N PRO A 26 25.21 6.19 29.96
CA PRO A 26 25.58 7.50 29.42
C PRO A 26 26.53 7.44 28.21
N ASN A 27 27.00 6.24 27.85
CA ASN A 27 27.93 6.03 26.74
C ASN A 27 27.30 5.37 25.51
N GLN A 28 25.96 5.37 25.34
CA GLN A 28 25.41 4.99 24.04
C GLN A 28 25.72 6.11 23.02
N PRO A 29 26.58 5.87 22.02
CA PRO A 29 26.88 6.88 21.02
C PRO A 29 25.57 7.28 20.36
N HIS A 30 25.31 8.59 20.30
CA HIS A 30 24.25 9.13 19.47
C HIS A 30 24.47 8.64 18.03
N GLN A 31 23.80 7.57 17.63
CA GLN A 31 23.71 7.18 16.23
C GLN A 31 23.14 8.39 15.50
N ARG A 32 23.97 9.03 14.68
CA ARG A 32 23.55 10.16 13.84
C ARG A 32 22.41 9.69 12.94
N ASN A 33 21.20 10.14 13.24
CA ASN A 33 19.98 9.92 12.45
C ASN A 33 20.06 10.44 11.00
N GLY A 34 21.12 11.17 10.62
CA GLY A 34 21.30 11.73 9.28
C GLY A 34 21.55 10.69 8.17
N GLY A 35 21.96 9.46 8.50
CA GLY A 35 22.34 8.47 7.49
C GLY A 35 21.19 7.86 6.69
N VAL A 36 20.01 7.67 7.31
CA VAL A 36 18.91 6.94 6.67
C VAL A 36 18.16 7.79 5.65
N TRP A 37 17.93 9.08 5.95
CA TRP A 37 17.35 10.02 4.99
C TRP A 37 18.24 10.19 3.76
N GLY A 38 19.57 10.30 3.95
CA GLY A 38 20.51 10.31 2.83
C GLY A 38 20.39 9.06 1.97
N LYS A 39 20.31 7.87 2.58
CA LYS A 39 20.09 6.62 1.85
C LYS A 39 18.76 6.58 1.10
N LEU A 40 17.67 7.05 1.71
CA LEU A 40 16.36 7.09 1.06
C LEU A 40 16.34 8.03 -0.15
N LEU A 41 16.91 9.23 0.00
CA LEU A 41 17.02 10.19 -1.10
C LEU A 41 17.92 9.66 -2.23
N LEU A 42 19.02 8.98 -1.89
CA LEU A 42 19.88 8.33 -2.89
C LEU A 42 19.22 7.11 -3.54
N ALA A 43 18.22 6.50 -2.90
CA ALA A 43 17.47 5.39 -3.49
C ALA A 43 16.46 5.87 -4.54
N LEU A 44 15.97 7.11 -4.46
CA LEU A 44 14.98 7.64 -5.41
C LEU A 44 15.45 7.57 -6.88
N PRO A 45 16.65 8.05 -7.26
CA PRO A 45 17.15 7.89 -8.62
C PRO A 45 17.30 6.43 -9.04
N VAL A 46 17.67 5.54 -8.11
CA VAL A 46 17.84 4.10 -8.40
C VAL A 46 16.49 3.45 -8.70
N PHE A 47 15.48 3.72 -7.89
CA PHE A 47 14.13 3.22 -8.13
C PHE A 47 13.54 3.77 -9.42
N TYR A 48 13.66 5.09 -9.64
CA TYR A 48 13.20 5.71 -10.88
C TYR A 48 13.89 5.11 -12.11
N SER A 49 15.22 4.93 -12.06
CA SER A 49 15.98 4.31 -13.15
C SER A 49 15.57 2.86 -13.37
N THR A 50 15.23 2.13 -12.29
CA THR A 50 14.75 0.75 -12.38
C THR A 50 13.40 0.70 -13.10
N ILE A 51 12.45 1.56 -12.71
CA ILE A 51 11.14 1.67 -13.37
C ILE A 51 11.31 2.07 -14.83
N TYR A 52 12.19 3.03 -15.11
CA TYR A 52 12.53 3.45 -16.46
C TYR A 52 13.01 2.25 -17.28
N VAL A 53 14.03 1.51 -16.83
CA VAL A 53 14.54 0.35 -17.57
C VAL A 53 13.47 -0.71 -17.77
N VAL A 54 12.72 -1.07 -16.72
CA VAL A 54 11.67 -2.10 -16.79
C VAL A 54 10.59 -1.70 -17.79
N SER A 55 10.05 -0.49 -17.70
CA SER A 55 8.98 -0.02 -18.60
C SER A 55 9.41 -0.01 -20.07
N ARG A 56 10.68 0.29 -20.38
CA ARG A 56 11.21 0.23 -21.76
C ARG A 56 11.44 -1.20 -22.22
N LEU A 57 11.90 -2.09 -21.35
CA LEU A 57 12.02 -3.50 -21.71
C LEU A 57 10.64 -4.09 -22.00
N VAL A 58 9.63 -3.76 -21.20
CA VAL A 58 8.27 -4.26 -21.44
C VAL A 58 7.67 -3.69 -22.73
N VAL A 59 7.65 -2.37 -22.90
CA VAL A 59 6.98 -1.71 -24.05
C VAL A 59 7.86 -1.58 -25.30
N GLY A 60 9.14 -1.94 -25.22
CA GLY A 60 10.07 -1.88 -26.35
C GLY A 60 10.55 -3.25 -26.85
N VAL A 61 10.54 -4.27 -25.98
CA VAL A 61 11.03 -5.61 -26.33
C VAL A 61 9.90 -6.63 -26.39
N TRP A 62 8.99 -6.61 -25.42
CA TRP A 62 7.93 -7.63 -25.33
C TRP A 62 6.61 -7.22 -25.95
N PHE A 63 6.27 -5.94 -25.86
CA PHE A 63 5.03 -5.37 -26.41
C PHE A 63 5.38 -4.22 -27.35
N GLN A 64 4.56 -4.00 -28.36
CA GLN A 64 4.58 -2.77 -29.17
C GLN A 64 3.43 -1.90 -28.73
N GLU A 65 3.68 -0.61 -28.51
CA GLU A 65 2.70 0.31 -27.91
C GLU A 65 1.38 0.38 -28.69
N ASP A 66 1.45 0.36 -30.02
CA ASP A 66 0.32 0.37 -30.95
C ASP A 66 -0.49 -0.94 -30.96
N ALA A 67 0.10 -2.02 -30.44
CA ALA A 67 -0.56 -3.33 -30.31
C ALA A 67 -1.22 -3.54 -28.94
N ILE A 68 -1.05 -2.63 -27.98
CA ILE A 68 -1.67 -2.74 -26.65
C ILE A 68 -3.14 -2.34 -26.77
N SER A 69 -4.03 -3.15 -26.19
CA SER A 69 -5.47 -2.88 -26.20
C SER A 69 -5.77 -1.57 -25.46
N THR A 70 -6.63 -0.76 -26.06
CA THR A 70 -7.23 0.43 -25.44
C THR A 70 -8.68 0.18 -24.99
N VAL A 71 -9.24 -0.98 -25.34
CA VAL A 71 -10.60 -1.38 -24.97
C VAL A 71 -10.62 -1.74 -23.49
N GLU A 72 -11.48 -1.06 -22.73
CA GLU A 72 -11.61 -1.24 -21.29
C GLU A 72 -12.08 -2.66 -20.94
N LEU A 73 -11.50 -3.23 -19.88
CA LEU A 73 -11.84 -4.57 -19.42
C LEU A 73 -12.94 -4.48 -18.36
N GLU A 74 -14.14 -4.95 -18.70
CA GLU A 74 -15.31 -4.89 -17.81
C GLU A 74 -15.96 -6.28 -17.60
N GLY A 75 -16.96 -6.32 -16.71
CA GLY A 75 -17.80 -7.50 -16.49
C GLY A 75 -17.02 -8.75 -16.05
N PRO A 76 -17.35 -9.95 -16.58
CA PRO A 76 -16.69 -11.18 -16.17
C PRO A 76 -15.17 -11.19 -16.32
N ALA A 77 -14.63 -10.50 -17.34
CA ALA A 77 -13.20 -10.45 -17.57
C ALA A 77 -12.47 -9.60 -16.51
N ALA A 78 -13.08 -8.50 -16.07
CA ALA A 78 -12.60 -7.71 -14.94
C ALA A 78 -12.59 -8.51 -13.62
N TYR A 79 -13.59 -9.38 -13.39
CA TYR A 79 -13.61 -10.25 -12.22
C TYR A 79 -12.48 -11.28 -12.28
N GLY A 80 -12.24 -11.87 -13.45
CA GLY A 80 -11.11 -12.77 -13.71
C GLY A 80 -9.77 -12.09 -13.45
N PHE A 81 -9.59 -10.87 -13.97
CA PHE A 81 -8.41 -10.04 -13.68
C PHE A 81 -8.24 -9.81 -12.18
N THR A 82 -9.31 -9.37 -11.49
CA THR A 82 -9.28 -9.07 -10.05
C THR A 82 -8.84 -10.27 -9.23
N LEU A 83 -9.39 -11.45 -9.54
CA LEU A 83 -9.04 -12.69 -8.85
C LEU A 83 -7.60 -13.10 -9.12
N ALA A 84 -7.17 -13.08 -10.38
CA ALA A 84 -5.80 -13.40 -10.76
C ALA A 84 -4.78 -12.45 -10.11
N PHE A 85 -5.08 -11.15 -10.11
CA PHE A 85 -4.28 -10.11 -9.47
C PHE A 85 -4.12 -10.41 -7.97
N PHE A 86 -5.22 -10.68 -7.27
CA PHE A 86 -5.19 -11.01 -5.85
C PHE A 86 -4.39 -12.28 -5.55
N LEU A 87 -4.63 -13.35 -6.31
CA LEU A 87 -3.96 -14.64 -6.13
C LEU A 87 -2.46 -14.59 -6.46
N PHE A 88 -2.05 -13.71 -7.38
CA PHE A 88 -0.66 -13.52 -7.75
C PHE A 88 0.07 -12.62 -6.75
N PHE A 89 -0.44 -11.42 -6.49
CA PHE A 89 0.27 -10.42 -5.70
C PHE A 89 0.24 -10.68 -4.19
N THR A 90 -0.84 -11.22 -3.62
CA THR A 90 -0.91 -11.48 -2.18
C THR A 90 0.21 -12.39 -1.68
N PRO A 91 0.45 -13.59 -2.25
CA PRO A 91 1.56 -14.44 -1.82
C PRO A 91 2.92 -13.84 -2.15
N LEU A 92 3.06 -13.15 -3.29
CA LEU A 92 4.31 -12.48 -3.67
C LEU A 92 4.72 -11.41 -2.64
N LEU A 93 3.79 -10.55 -2.25
CA LEU A 93 4.01 -9.48 -1.26
C LEU A 93 4.27 -10.06 0.14
N TYR A 94 3.57 -11.13 0.51
CA TYR A 94 3.83 -11.83 1.77
C TYR A 94 5.23 -12.46 1.81
N ALA A 95 5.61 -13.17 0.74
CA ALA A 95 6.92 -13.80 0.60
C ALA A 95 8.04 -12.74 0.61
N PHE A 96 7.86 -11.62 -0.10
CA PHE A 96 8.79 -10.50 -0.08
C PHE A 96 9.00 -9.97 1.34
N CYS A 97 7.91 -9.69 2.09
CA CYS A 97 8.03 -9.18 3.46
C CYS A 97 8.65 -10.21 4.42
N CYS A 98 8.35 -11.50 4.27
CA CYS A 98 8.99 -12.55 5.06
C CYS A 98 10.49 -12.66 4.75
N GLY A 99 10.88 -12.60 3.48
CA GLY A 99 12.29 -12.56 3.06
C GLY A 99 13.01 -11.34 3.60
N LEU A 100 12.35 -10.17 3.55
CA LEU A 100 12.87 -8.95 4.15
C LEU A 100 13.00 -9.08 5.67
N ALA A 101 12.07 -9.73 6.37
CA ALA A 101 12.19 -9.98 7.81
C ALA A 101 13.26 -11.03 8.15
N GLY A 102 13.54 -11.96 7.24
CA GLY A 102 14.37 -13.15 7.49
C GLY A 102 13.62 -14.27 8.24
N GLU A 103 12.31 -14.13 8.42
CA GLU A 103 11.45 -15.09 9.12
C GLU A 103 9.98 -14.92 8.71
N MET A 104 9.15 -15.92 9.02
CA MET A 104 7.72 -15.83 8.76
C MET A 104 7.05 -14.80 9.69
N ILE A 105 6.34 -13.84 9.11
CA ILE A 105 5.61 -12.81 9.85
C ILE A 105 4.27 -13.37 10.29
N GLN A 106 4.04 -13.41 11.60
CA GLN A 106 2.76 -13.86 12.16
C GLN A 106 1.66 -12.82 11.91
N PRO A 107 0.51 -13.21 11.34
CA PRO A 107 -0.58 -12.28 11.06
C PRO A 107 -1.28 -11.83 12.34
N GLU A 108 -1.48 -10.52 12.49
CA GLU A 108 -2.32 -9.94 13.54
C GLU A 108 -3.62 -9.43 12.92
N TRP A 109 -4.63 -10.29 12.83
CA TRP A 109 -5.85 -10.06 12.04
C TRP A 109 -6.58 -8.75 12.36
N ARG A 110 -6.55 -8.30 13.62
CA ARG A 110 -7.15 -7.02 14.04
C ARG A 110 -6.47 -5.81 13.40
N ARG A 111 -5.14 -5.83 13.29
CA ARG A 111 -4.37 -4.77 12.63
C ARG A 111 -4.46 -4.90 11.12
N ILE A 112 -4.43 -6.12 10.58
CA ILE A 112 -4.62 -6.35 9.15
C ILE A 112 -5.97 -5.76 8.71
N ALA A 113 -7.07 -6.05 9.42
CA ALA A 113 -8.38 -5.49 9.12
C ALA A 113 -8.36 -3.94 9.13
N LEU A 114 -7.73 -3.33 10.14
CA LEU A 114 -7.57 -1.87 10.21
C LEU A 114 -6.80 -1.32 9.00
N TYR A 115 -5.63 -1.89 8.68
CA TYR A 115 -4.79 -1.39 7.60
C TYR A 115 -5.46 -1.58 6.25
N SER A 116 -6.01 -2.77 5.98
CA SER A 116 -6.73 -3.07 4.74
C SER A 116 -7.94 -2.15 4.56
N GLY A 117 -8.76 -1.97 5.59
CA GLY A 117 -9.92 -1.09 5.53
C GLY A 117 -9.55 0.38 5.34
N ALA A 118 -8.66 0.90 6.19
CA ALA A 118 -8.24 2.31 6.13
C ALA A 118 -7.55 2.64 4.80
N THR A 119 -6.69 1.74 4.30
CA THR A 119 -6.02 1.90 3.00
C THR A 119 -7.02 1.88 1.86
N PHE A 120 -8.05 1.03 1.92
CA PHE A 120 -9.10 1.02 0.91
C PHE A 120 -9.90 2.32 0.89
N CYS A 121 -10.42 2.73 2.04
CA CYS A 121 -11.18 3.98 2.13
C CYS A 121 -10.33 5.18 1.68
N CYS A 122 -9.12 5.30 2.21
CA CYS A 122 -8.27 6.45 1.92
C CYS A 122 -7.73 6.42 0.49
N GLY A 123 -7.28 5.27 0.01
CA GLY A 123 -6.74 5.08 -1.34
C GLY A 123 -7.76 5.47 -2.40
N ALA A 124 -8.94 4.83 -2.39
CA ALA A 124 -10.01 5.15 -3.33
C ALA A 124 -10.44 6.63 -3.26
N SER A 125 -10.60 7.18 -2.05
CA SER A 125 -10.98 8.59 -1.89
C SER A 125 -9.90 9.54 -2.41
N CYS A 126 -8.62 9.23 -2.16
CA CYS A 126 -7.50 10.05 -2.61
C CYS A 126 -7.33 9.99 -4.12
N GLU A 127 -7.53 8.83 -4.75
CA GLU A 127 -7.51 8.70 -6.22
C GLU A 127 -8.56 9.61 -6.87
N ILE A 128 -9.81 9.53 -6.41
CA ILE A 128 -10.90 10.35 -6.93
C ILE A 128 -10.59 11.83 -6.71
N ALA A 129 -10.18 12.20 -5.49
CA ALA A 129 -9.88 13.59 -5.15
C ALA A 129 -8.70 14.15 -5.95
N ILE A 130 -7.57 13.45 -6.00
CA ILE A 130 -6.38 13.89 -6.74
C ILE A 130 -6.66 13.91 -8.23
N GLY A 131 -7.36 12.91 -8.76
CA GLY A 131 -7.73 12.84 -10.18
C GLY A 131 -8.56 14.04 -10.59
N THR A 132 -9.63 14.31 -9.83
CA THR A 132 -10.52 15.47 -10.04
C THR A 132 -9.78 16.80 -9.92
N ILE A 133 -8.99 17.00 -8.86
CA ILE A 133 -8.24 18.24 -8.65
C ILE A 133 -7.20 18.44 -9.76
N SER A 134 -6.49 17.38 -10.15
CA SER A 134 -5.47 17.46 -11.19
C SER A 134 -6.07 17.76 -12.56
N GLU A 135 -7.20 17.15 -12.91
CA GLU A 135 -7.92 17.47 -14.14
C GLU A 135 -8.39 18.92 -14.16
N PHE A 136 -8.96 19.40 -13.06
CA PHE A 136 -9.37 20.79 -12.95
C PHE A 136 -8.20 21.78 -13.13
N LEU A 137 -7.05 21.48 -12.53
CA LEU A 137 -5.87 22.36 -12.58
C LEU A 137 -5.11 22.29 -13.91
N LEU A 138 -5.00 21.12 -14.52
CA LEU A 138 -4.21 20.88 -15.73
C LEU A 138 -5.04 20.93 -17.02
N GLY A 139 -6.36 20.89 -16.92
CA GLY A 139 -7.26 20.74 -18.07
C GLY A 139 -7.17 19.38 -18.76
N ARG A 140 -6.53 18.40 -18.13
CA ARG A 140 -6.40 17.01 -18.60
C ARG A 140 -6.26 16.03 -17.44
N LYS A 141 -6.63 14.78 -17.67
CA LYS A 141 -6.36 13.69 -16.72
C LYS A 141 -4.86 13.42 -16.60
N VAL A 142 -4.45 13.02 -15.40
CA VAL A 142 -3.07 12.56 -15.13
C VAL A 142 -2.94 11.06 -15.37
N TRP A 143 -3.96 10.29 -15.00
CA TRP A 143 -4.07 8.87 -15.30
C TRP A 143 -5.52 8.46 -15.60
N ARG A 144 -5.69 7.25 -16.11
CA ARG A 144 -6.98 6.57 -16.25
C ARG A 144 -6.83 5.08 -15.99
N TYR A 145 -7.72 4.49 -15.21
CA TYR A 145 -7.86 3.04 -15.09
C TYR A 145 -8.54 2.46 -16.32
N HIS A 146 -8.03 1.34 -16.82
CA HIS A 146 -8.59 0.64 -18.00
C HIS A 146 -9.22 -0.71 -17.65
N VAL A 147 -8.98 -1.24 -16.45
CA VAL A 147 -9.68 -2.42 -15.95
C VAL A 147 -10.71 -1.99 -14.92
N TRP A 148 -11.98 -2.28 -15.21
CA TRP A 148 -13.14 -1.95 -14.39
C TRP A 148 -13.17 -0.49 -13.92
N PRO A 149 -13.06 0.49 -14.83
CA PRO A 149 -12.98 1.89 -14.47
C PRO A 149 -14.22 2.35 -13.70
N LYS A 150 -13.99 3.24 -12.72
CA LYS A 150 -15.01 3.89 -11.90
C LYS A 150 -14.69 5.37 -11.75
N HIS A 151 -15.71 6.19 -11.50
CA HIS A 151 -15.55 7.65 -11.38
C HIS A 151 -14.78 8.25 -12.56
N ASP A 152 -15.29 8.04 -13.77
CA ASP A 152 -14.65 8.52 -15.01
C ASP A 152 -13.19 8.01 -15.20
N GLY A 153 -12.92 6.83 -14.64
CA GLY A 153 -11.62 6.16 -14.71
C GLY A 153 -10.58 6.66 -13.71
N TYR A 154 -10.95 7.49 -12.72
CA TYR A 154 -10.03 7.89 -11.65
C TYR A 154 -9.67 6.75 -10.70
N THR A 155 -10.59 5.81 -10.49
CA THR A 155 -10.35 4.60 -9.71
C THR A 155 -10.88 3.38 -10.46
N SER A 156 -10.79 2.20 -9.84
CA SER A 156 -11.22 0.94 -10.41
C SER A 156 -12.02 0.12 -9.42
N GLY A 157 -12.99 -0.66 -9.91
CA GLY A 157 -13.65 -1.70 -9.12
C GLY A 157 -12.67 -2.75 -8.59
N VAL A 158 -11.55 -2.99 -9.29
CA VAL A 158 -10.42 -3.82 -8.80
C VAL A 158 -9.84 -3.25 -7.50
N GLY A 159 -9.93 -1.92 -7.31
CA GLY A 159 -9.53 -1.19 -6.11
C GLY A 159 -10.14 -1.74 -4.81
N ALA A 160 -11.34 -2.35 -4.87
CA ALA A 160 -11.99 -2.98 -3.73
C ALA A 160 -11.27 -4.23 -3.19
N VAL A 161 -10.30 -4.75 -3.96
CA VAL A 161 -9.42 -5.86 -3.56
C VAL A 161 -7.96 -5.41 -3.50
N MET A 162 -7.52 -4.63 -4.48
CA MET A 162 -6.15 -4.12 -4.57
C MET A 162 -5.78 -3.27 -3.35
N TRP A 163 -6.63 -2.31 -2.95
CA TRP A 163 -6.29 -1.44 -1.82
C TRP A 163 -6.26 -2.16 -0.47
N PRO A 164 -7.22 -3.05 -0.13
CA PRO A 164 -7.10 -3.92 1.03
C PRO A 164 -5.85 -4.79 1.04
N MET A 165 -5.47 -5.33 -0.13
CA MET A 165 -4.25 -6.11 -0.31
C MET A 165 -3.00 -5.24 -0.08
N TYR A 166 -3.01 -3.99 -0.55
CA TYR A 166 -1.95 -3.02 -0.26
C TYR A 166 -1.88 -2.70 1.24
N GLY A 167 -3.01 -2.53 1.92
CA GLY A 167 -3.03 -2.36 3.38
C GLY A 167 -2.46 -3.56 4.14
N PHE A 168 -2.74 -4.79 3.68
CA PHE A 168 -2.12 -6.00 4.21
C PHE A 168 -0.60 -5.97 4.01
N TYR A 169 -0.13 -5.61 2.82
CA TYR A 169 1.30 -5.42 2.54
C TYR A 169 1.94 -4.36 3.44
N LEU A 170 1.31 -3.19 3.63
CA LEU A 170 1.82 -2.14 4.51
C LEU A 170 1.98 -2.63 5.97
N PHE A 171 1.04 -3.42 6.46
CA PHE A 171 1.16 -4.06 7.77
C PHE A 171 2.40 -4.96 7.84
N LEU A 172 2.59 -5.84 6.85
CA LEU A 172 3.72 -6.76 6.81
C LEU A 172 5.06 -6.03 6.65
N LEU A 173 5.13 -5.06 5.76
CA LEU A 173 6.32 -4.25 5.51
C LEU A 173 6.75 -3.55 6.80
N ARG A 174 5.79 -2.95 7.52
CA ARG A 174 6.05 -2.33 8.83
C ARG A 174 6.64 -3.33 9.83
N GLN A 175 6.07 -4.53 9.92
CA GLN A 175 6.60 -5.59 10.80
C GLN A 175 8.00 -6.04 10.39
N ALA A 176 8.24 -6.24 9.09
CA ALA A 176 9.53 -6.64 8.55
C ALA A 176 10.61 -5.61 8.87
N LEU A 177 10.34 -4.33 8.61
CA LEU A 177 11.29 -3.27 8.86
C LEU A 177 11.48 -2.97 10.36
N HIS A 178 10.46 -3.16 11.20
CA HIS A 178 10.61 -3.14 12.65
C HIS A 178 11.61 -4.20 13.13
N LYS A 179 11.52 -5.44 12.60
CA LYS A 179 12.47 -6.52 12.90
C LYS A 179 13.89 -6.21 12.42
N ARG A 180 14.04 -5.39 11.37
CA ARG A 180 15.33 -4.86 10.88
C ARG A 180 15.85 -3.64 11.65
N GLY A 181 15.20 -3.24 12.74
CA GLY A 181 15.66 -2.13 13.58
C GLY A 181 15.31 -0.73 13.04
N LEU A 182 14.46 -0.63 12.01
CA LEU A 182 14.06 0.65 11.40
C LEU A 182 12.82 1.29 12.05
N LYS A 183 12.39 0.80 13.22
CA LYS A 183 11.18 1.24 13.93
C LYS A 183 11.05 2.76 14.04
N GLN A 184 12.11 3.45 14.46
CA GLN A 184 12.07 4.90 14.67
C GLN A 184 11.79 5.69 13.39
N HIS A 185 12.24 5.19 12.24
CA HIS A 185 12.04 5.85 10.94
C HIS A 185 10.60 5.67 10.46
N ILE A 186 10.03 4.47 10.61
CA ILE A 186 8.66 4.18 10.15
C ILE A 186 7.60 4.84 11.03
N GLU A 187 7.93 5.14 12.29
CA GLU A 187 7.08 5.95 13.16
C GLU A 187 7.08 7.44 12.79
N ASN A 188 8.00 7.89 11.91
CA ASN A 188 7.95 9.20 11.27
C ASN A 188 7.02 9.13 10.05
N ALA A 189 5.95 9.93 10.07
CA ALA A 189 4.93 9.89 9.04
C ALA A 189 5.43 10.33 7.66
N LEU A 190 6.34 11.32 7.60
CA LEU A 190 6.91 11.77 6.34
C LEU A 190 7.81 10.70 5.72
N PHE A 191 8.63 10.02 6.54
CA PHE A 191 9.46 8.92 6.07
C PHE A 191 8.60 7.80 5.49
N SER A 192 7.53 7.42 6.20
CA SER A 192 6.56 6.44 5.73
C SER A 192 5.83 6.90 4.48
N GLY A 193 5.47 8.19 4.36
CA GLY A 193 4.86 8.75 3.16
C GLY A 193 5.78 8.70 1.94
N VAL A 194 7.07 9.04 2.10
CA VAL A 194 8.06 8.91 1.01
C VAL A 194 8.24 7.45 0.61
N LEU A 195 8.35 6.54 1.58
CA LEU A 195 8.44 5.11 1.31
C LEU A 195 7.20 4.61 0.56
N THR A 196 6.00 4.98 1.00
CA THR A 196 4.74 4.69 0.33
C THR A 196 4.71 5.22 -1.09
N GLY A 197 5.24 6.43 -1.35
CA GLY A 197 5.32 6.98 -2.71
C GLY A 197 6.24 6.19 -3.63
N ILE A 198 7.38 5.73 -3.13
CA ILE A 198 8.28 4.84 -3.88
C ILE A 198 7.59 3.50 -4.15
N ASP A 199 7.02 2.89 -3.11
CA ASP A 199 6.35 1.60 -3.21
C ASP A 199 5.17 1.67 -4.18
N ALA A 200 4.39 2.75 -4.18
CA ALA A 200 3.28 2.96 -5.11
C ALA A 200 3.76 2.89 -6.56
N MET A 201 4.78 3.67 -6.94
CA MET A 201 5.31 3.66 -8.31
C MET A 201 5.87 2.28 -8.73
N MET A 202 6.54 1.57 -7.80
CA MET A 202 7.04 0.23 -8.06
C MET A 202 5.91 -0.78 -8.26
N LEU A 203 4.92 -0.78 -7.37
CA LEU A 203 3.77 -1.67 -7.46
C LEU A 203 2.93 -1.37 -8.68
N GLU A 204 2.83 -0.09 -9.06
CA GLU A 204 2.17 0.30 -10.29
C GLU A 204 2.87 -0.29 -11.51
N THR A 205 4.19 -0.19 -11.54
CA THR A 205 5.01 -0.78 -12.61
C THR A 205 4.81 -2.30 -12.69
N MET A 206 4.77 -2.98 -11.54
CA MET A 206 4.52 -4.43 -11.48
C MET A 206 3.10 -4.79 -11.93
N ALA A 207 2.10 -4.02 -11.51
CA ALA A 207 0.70 -4.25 -11.84
C ALA A 207 0.42 -4.02 -13.34
N ASN A 208 1.00 -2.98 -13.95
CA ASN A 208 0.94 -2.79 -15.40
C ASN A 208 1.68 -3.89 -16.16
N THR A 209 2.84 -4.33 -15.69
CA THR A 209 3.54 -5.48 -16.27
C THR A 209 2.65 -6.73 -16.24
N PHE A 210 2.05 -7.04 -15.09
CA PHE A 210 1.13 -8.16 -14.93
C PHE A 210 -0.06 -8.06 -15.89
N SER A 211 -0.67 -6.88 -15.99
CA SER A 211 -1.83 -6.62 -16.84
C SER A 211 -1.50 -6.81 -18.32
N LEU A 212 -0.34 -6.33 -18.78
CA LEU A 212 0.10 -6.50 -20.16
C LEU A 212 0.33 -7.97 -20.51
N PHE A 213 1.02 -8.73 -19.64
CA PHE A 213 1.25 -10.15 -19.89
C PHE A 213 -0.02 -11.01 -19.82
N GLY A 214 -0.99 -10.65 -18.98
CA GLY A 214 -2.22 -11.44 -18.83
C GLY A 214 -3.34 -11.07 -19.81
N TRP A 215 -3.49 -9.79 -20.12
CA TRP A 215 -4.64 -9.24 -20.86
C TRP A 215 -4.27 -8.27 -21.99
N ASN A 216 -2.97 -8.03 -22.24
CA ASN A 216 -2.49 -7.08 -23.25
C ASN A 216 -3.15 -5.70 -23.13
N ILE A 217 -3.30 -5.20 -21.89
CA ILE A 217 -3.92 -3.92 -21.56
C ILE A 217 -3.14 -3.27 -20.41
N TYR A 218 -3.05 -1.95 -20.40
CA TYR A 218 -2.64 -1.23 -19.19
C TYR A 218 -3.70 -1.41 -18.10
N TYR A 219 -3.30 -1.55 -16.84
CA TYR A 219 -4.25 -1.52 -15.73
C TYR A 219 -4.62 -0.06 -15.39
N PHE A 220 -3.62 0.81 -15.26
CA PHE A 220 -3.76 2.26 -15.27
C PHE A 220 -2.77 2.83 -16.30
N TYR A 221 -3.24 3.82 -17.05
CA TYR A 221 -2.47 4.50 -18.08
C TYR A 221 -2.20 5.93 -17.64
N TYR A 222 -0.93 6.27 -17.43
CA TYR A 222 -0.51 7.64 -17.13
C TYR A 222 -0.32 8.43 -18.41
N TYR A 223 -0.92 9.62 -18.52
CA TYR A 223 -0.83 10.41 -19.76
C TYR A 223 0.55 11.05 -19.96
N ALA A 224 1.31 11.26 -18.90
CA ALA A 224 2.69 11.68 -19.00
C ALA A 224 3.56 10.50 -19.51
N PRO A 225 4.38 10.71 -20.56
CA PRO A 225 5.13 9.62 -21.20
C PRO A 225 6.48 9.32 -20.51
N ASP A 226 6.78 9.97 -19.39
CA ASP A 226 8.10 9.90 -18.75
C ASP A 226 8.50 8.48 -18.35
N LEU A 227 7.54 7.63 -18.01
CA LEU A 227 7.75 6.22 -17.65
C LEU A 227 6.94 5.24 -18.53
N ASN A 228 6.80 5.55 -19.83
CA ASN A 228 6.03 4.76 -20.81
C ASN A 228 4.61 4.43 -20.31
N HIS A 229 3.95 5.41 -19.69
CA HIS A 229 2.59 5.30 -19.18
C HIS A 229 2.38 4.32 -18.01
N PHE A 230 3.45 3.71 -17.48
CA PHE A 230 3.35 2.77 -16.36
C PHE A 230 3.02 3.45 -15.04
N THR A 231 3.61 4.63 -14.82
CA THR A 231 3.45 5.54 -13.68
C THR A 231 3.98 6.91 -14.14
N SER A 232 4.10 7.90 -13.26
CA SER A 232 4.71 9.18 -13.62
C SER A 232 5.35 9.90 -12.43
N ALA A 233 6.40 10.66 -12.69
CA ALA A 233 6.93 11.64 -11.74
C ALA A 233 5.89 12.71 -11.37
N GLU A 234 4.92 13.03 -12.24
CA GLU A 234 3.88 14.04 -12.01
C GLU A 234 3.05 13.73 -10.74
N ILE A 235 2.80 12.46 -10.46
CA ILE A 235 1.94 12.03 -9.35
C ILE A 235 2.72 11.71 -8.06
N PHE A 236 4.05 11.67 -8.11
CA PHE A 236 4.88 11.25 -6.99
C PHE A 236 4.61 12.07 -5.71
N PHE A 237 4.52 13.39 -5.82
CA PHE A 237 4.24 14.25 -4.66
C PHE A 237 2.86 13.99 -4.05
N ALA A 238 1.87 13.66 -4.88
CA ALA A 238 0.54 13.30 -4.40
C ALA A 238 0.59 11.99 -3.61
N TYR A 239 1.37 11.00 -4.04
CA TYR A 239 1.58 9.79 -3.23
C TYR A 239 2.28 10.07 -1.91
N VAL A 240 3.32 10.91 -1.89
CA VAL A 240 4.01 11.25 -0.65
C VAL A 240 3.05 11.93 0.32
N LEU A 241 2.21 12.84 -0.17
CA LEU A 241 1.19 13.52 0.62
C LEU A 241 0.16 12.54 1.19
N CYS A 242 -0.50 11.76 0.34
CA CYS A 242 -1.51 10.79 0.75
C CYS A 242 -0.94 9.69 1.64
N GLY A 243 0.26 9.20 1.34
CA GLY A 243 1.00 8.25 2.17
C GLY A 243 1.33 8.83 3.54
N THR A 244 1.74 10.10 3.62
CA THR A 244 1.99 10.78 4.91
C THR A 244 0.71 10.90 5.72
N LEU A 245 -0.40 11.33 5.10
CA LEU A 245 -1.70 11.46 5.76
C LEU A 245 -2.23 10.10 6.23
N GLY A 246 -2.12 9.07 5.39
CA GLY A 246 -2.48 7.69 5.74
C GLY A 246 -1.63 7.15 6.90
N ALA A 247 -0.32 7.41 6.90
CA ALA A 247 0.57 7.04 8.00
C ALA A 247 0.20 7.74 9.31
N LEU A 248 -0.18 9.02 9.27
CA LEU A 248 -0.69 9.76 10.44
C LEU A 248 -1.99 9.14 10.96
N LEU A 249 -2.95 8.86 10.07
CA LEU A 249 -4.21 8.22 10.43
C LEU A 249 -3.98 6.87 11.10
N LEU A 250 -3.19 5.99 10.47
CA LEU A 250 -2.87 4.68 11.01
C LEU A 250 -2.13 4.78 12.34
N LYS A 251 -1.24 5.75 12.54
CA LYS A 251 -0.56 5.97 13.84
C LYS A 251 -1.55 6.32 14.96
N VAL A 252 -2.63 7.05 14.65
CA VAL A 252 -3.68 7.35 15.61
C VAL A 252 -4.52 6.10 15.90
N LEU A 253 -4.93 5.37 14.87
CA LEU A 253 -5.89 4.27 14.98
C LEU A 253 -5.26 2.94 15.45
N ASP A 254 -3.98 2.71 15.17
CA ASP A 254 -3.20 1.52 15.56
C ASP A 254 -2.73 1.60 17.03
N GLN A 255 -3.57 2.18 17.90
CA GLN A 255 -3.37 2.21 19.34
C GLN A 255 -4.24 1.12 19.99
N PRO A 256 -3.73 0.40 21.00
CA PRO A 256 -4.46 -0.72 21.64
C PRO A 256 -5.84 -0.37 22.21
N LYS A 257 -6.11 0.91 22.47
CA LYS A 257 -7.40 1.40 23.00
C LYS A 257 -8.54 1.40 21.97
N PHE A 258 -8.23 1.37 20.68
CA PHE A 258 -9.24 1.44 19.61
C PHE A 258 -9.68 0.03 19.18
N PRO A 259 -10.97 -0.16 18.82
CA PRO A 259 -11.47 -1.42 18.28
C PRO A 259 -11.05 -1.58 16.81
N MET A 260 -9.77 -1.85 16.57
CA MET A 260 -9.11 -1.83 15.25
C MET A 260 -9.86 -2.61 14.17
N ALA A 261 -10.35 -3.81 14.48
CA ALA A 261 -11.08 -4.63 13.51
C ALA A 261 -12.42 -4.00 13.09
N VAL A 262 -13.17 -3.43 14.03
CA VAL A 262 -14.46 -2.78 13.75
C VAL A 262 -14.24 -1.52 12.92
N ILE A 263 -13.23 -0.73 13.28
CA ILE A 263 -12.85 0.48 12.52
C ILE A 263 -12.42 0.10 11.11
N GLY A 264 -11.59 -0.94 10.97
CA GLY A 264 -11.16 -1.46 9.67
C GLY A 264 -12.35 -1.88 8.80
N LEU A 265 -13.28 -2.66 9.35
CA LEU A 265 -14.49 -3.06 8.63
C LEU A 265 -15.37 -1.86 8.26
N ALA A 266 -15.53 -0.88 9.15
CA ALA A 266 -16.27 0.34 8.86
C ALA A 266 -15.63 1.12 7.70
N PHE A 267 -14.30 1.31 7.70
CA PHE A 267 -13.59 1.91 6.58
C PHE A 267 -13.73 1.10 5.30
N TYR A 268 -13.70 -0.23 5.37
CA TYR A 268 -13.91 -1.08 4.19
C TYR A 268 -15.30 -0.84 3.58
N VAL A 269 -16.36 -0.80 4.40
CA VAL A 269 -17.72 -0.51 3.95
C VAL A 269 -17.83 0.88 3.33
N VAL A 270 -17.19 1.89 3.94
CA VAL A 270 -17.11 3.24 3.35
C VAL A 270 -16.38 3.19 2.02
N GLY A 271 -15.28 2.45 1.90
CA GLY A 271 -14.55 2.28 0.64
C GLY A 271 -15.42 1.65 -0.47
N ILE A 272 -16.24 0.64 -0.14
CA ILE A 272 -17.22 0.08 -1.09
C ILE A 272 -18.19 1.17 -1.55
N TRP A 273 -18.72 1.96 -0.62
CA TRP A 273 -19.62 3.05 -0.96
C TRP A 273 -18.94 4.14 -1.80
N VAL A 274 -17.69 4.47 -1.50
CA VAL A 274 -16.89 5.44 -2.28
C VAL A 274 -16.71 4.98 -3.72
N VAL A 275 -16.40 3.70 -3.96
CA VAL A 275 -16.10 3.17 -5.30
C VAL A 275 -17.36 2.82 -6.11
N PHE A 276 -18.43 2.38 -5.46
CA PHE A 276 -19.62 1.81 -6.14
C PHE A 276 -20.93 2.56 -5.85
N GLY A 277 -20.95 3.49 -4.89
CA GLY A 277 -22.16 4.17 -4.44
C GLY A 277 -22.34 5.58 -4.97
N LEU A 278 -21.35 6.12 -5.68
CA LEU A 278 -21.29 7.50 -6.18
C LEU A 278 -21.20 7.55 -7.72
N ASP A 279 -21.95 6.68 -8.40
CA ASP A 279 -22.10 6.65 -9.86
C ASP A 279 -23.31 7.50 -10.31
#